data_AF-A0AAD7I8S1-F1
#
_entry.id   AF-A0AAD7I8S1-F1
#
_cell.length_a   1.000
_cell.length_b   1.000
_cell.length_c   1.000
_cell.angle_alpha   90.00
_cell.angle_beta   90.00
_cell.angle_gamma   90.00
#
_symmetry.space_group_name_H-M   'P 1'
#
loop_
_entity.id
_entity.type
_entity.pdbx_description
1 polymer ?
#
loop_
_entity_poly.entity_id
_entity_poly.type
_entity_poly.pdbx_seq_one_letter_code
_entity_poly.pdbx_strand_id
1 'polypeptide(L)'
;NHYAGFSHSVSVPLLHGDSMGFPPPLDALPIEQWLFSDLPSTAISLPPTEITPGQIGQQRVNAGSGSCFIAAQNFLESIADSTLLRWVQERAMEFWDKALRELILYHLIA
;
A
#
# COMPACT_ATOMS: atom_id res chain seq x y z
N ASN A 1 10.19 -4.32 12.65
CA ASN A 1 9.89 -3.45 11.50
C ASN A 1 8.61 -3.94 10.85
N HIS A 2 7.68 -3.03 10.59
CA HIS A 2 6.34 -3.30 10.06
C HIS A 2 6.05 -2.34 8.90
N TYR A 3 5.32 -2.80 7.89
CA TYR A 3 5.00 -2.04 6.69
C TYR A 3 3.49 -2.07 6.43
N ALA A 4 2.95 -0.91 6.07
CA ALA A 4 1.57 -0.70 5.63
C ALA A 4 1.58 0.16 4.36
N GLY A 5 0.52 0.08 3.57
CA GLY A 5 0.37 0.86 2.34
C GLY A 5 -0.61 2.01 2.51
N PHE A 6 -0.30 3.14 1.89
CA PHE A 6 -1.21 4.28 1.75
C PHE A 6 -1.42 4.59 0.26
N SER A 7 -2.65 4.86 -0.15
CA SER A 7 -2.96 5.25 -1.52
C SER A 7 -3.96 6.40 -1.53
N HIS A 8 -3.64 7.44 -2.27
CA HIS A 8 -4.50 8.61 -2.47
C HIS A 8 -4.93 8.70 -3.93
N SER A 9 -6.19 9.07 -4.17
CA SER A 9 -6.74 9.36 -5.49
C SER A 9 -7.68 10.56 -5.37
N VAL A 10 -7.83 11.31 -6.47
CA VAL A 10 -8.65 12.53 -6.59
C VAL A 10 -10.04 12.42 -5.95
N SER A 11 -10.68 11.27 -6.14
CA SER A 11 -12.08 11.02 -5.79
C SER A 11 -12.24 10.07 -4.59
N VAL A 12 -11.14 9.66 -3.96
CA VAL A 12 -11.14 8.64 -2.91
C VAL A 12 -10.40 9.18 -1.69
N PRO A 13 -10.92 8.97 -0.48
CA PRO A 13 -10.16 9.22 0.75
C PRO A 13 -8.79 8.53 0.73
N LEU A 14 -7.90 8.93 1.64
CA LEU A 14 -6.63 8.22 1.81
C LEU A 14 -6.93 6.78 2.22
N LEU A 15 -6.60 5.81 1.37
CA LEU A 15 -6.77 4.40 1.67
C LEU A 15 -5.59 3.92 2.50
N HIS A 16 -5.87 3.19 3.58
CA HIS A 16 -4.86 2.56 4.42
C HIS A 16 -4.98 1.04 4.39
N GLY A 17 -3.95 0.36 3.91
CA GLY A 17 -3.85 -1.10 3.88
C GLY A 17 -2.82 -1.61 4.86
N ASP A 18 -3.27 -2.20 5.97
CA ASP A 18 -2.42 -2.90 6.93
C ASP A 18 -2.78 -4.38 7.01
N SER A 19 -1.82 -5.25 6.71
CA SER A 19 -2.02 -6.70 6.70
C SER A 19 -2.13 -7.34 8.09
N MET A 20 -1.78 -6.61 9.16
CA MET A 20 -2.00 -7.02 10.55
C MET A 20 -3.27 -6.40 11.15
N GLY A 21 -3.97 -5.55 10.39
CA GLY A 21 -5.19 -4.88 10.84
C GLY A 21 -4.94 -3.77 11.87
N PHE A 22 -3.72 -3.27 11.99
CA PHE A 22 -3.45 -2.13 12.85
C PHE A 22 -4.12 -0.85 12.32
N PRO A 23 -4.52 0.08 13.21
CA PRO A 23 -5.01 1.38 12.77
C PRO A 23 -3.87 2.20 12.12
N PRO A 24 -4.20 3.14 11.22
CA PRO A 24 -3.20 4.04 10.66
C PRO A 24 -2.55 4.89 11.77
N PRO A 25 -1.28 5.30 11.61
CA PRO A 25 -0.65 6.27 12.49
C PRO A 25 -1.43 7.59 12.56
N LEU A 26 -1.46 8.22 13.74
CA LEU A 26 -2.21 9.46 13.97
C LEU A 26 -1.72 10.65 13.15
N ASP A 27 -0.44 10.61 12.76
CA ASP A 27 0.25 11.62 11.96
C ASP A 27 0.15 11.38 10.45
N ALA A 28 -0.35 10.22 10.00
CA ALA A 28 -0.46 9.91 8.57
C ALA A 28 -1.32 10.93 7.81
N LEU A 29 -2.51 11.27 8.32
CA LEU A 29 -3.39 12.24 7.68
C LEU A 29 -2.80 13.67 7.69
N PRO A 30 -2.28 14.20 8.82
CA PRO A 30 -1.56 15.48 8.81
C PRO A 30 -0.38 15.54 7.84
N ILE A 31 0.41 14.46 7.72
CA ILE A 31 1.56 14.40 6.81
C ILE A 31 1.10 14.48 5.35
N GLU A 32 0.06 13.73 4.98
CA GLU A 32 -0.51 13.80 3.63
C GLU A 32 -1.10 15.19 3.36
N GLN A 33 -1.87 15.76 4.30
CA GLN A 33 -2.41 17.12 4.14
C GLN A 33 -1.32 18.18 3.96
N TRP A 34 -0.21 18.04 4.68
CA TRP A 34 0.96 18.89 4.51
C TRP A 34 1.61 18.69 3.13
N LEU A 35 1.74 17.45 2.65
CA LEU A 35 2.29 17.15 1.32
C LEU A 35 1.50 17.82 0.19
N PHE A 36 0.17 17.88 0.33
CA PHE A 36 -0.72 18.52 -0.65
C PHE A 36 -0.95 20.03 -0.41
N SER A 37 -0.43 20.63 0.68
CA SER A 37 -0.78 22.02 1.05
C SER A 37 -0.30 23.06 0.03
N ASP A 38 0.80 22.76 -0.65
CA ASP A 38 1.43 23.68 -1.60
C ASP A 38 0.99 23.43 -3.05
N LEU A 39 0.13 22.42 -3.27
CA LEU A 39 -0.42 22.14 -4.58
C LEU A 39 -1.59 23.08 -4.87
N PRO A 40 -1.67 23.67 -6.08
CA PRO A 40 -2.77 24.55 -6.45
C PRO A 40 -4.12 23.86 -6.23
N SER A 41 -5.14 24.58 -5.78
CA SER A 41 -6.50 24.01 -5.62
C SER A 41 -7.16 23.59 -6.94
N THR A 42 -6.58 24.01 -8.07
CA THR A 42 -6.92 23.55 -9.42
C THR A 42 -6.16 22.29 -9.84
N ALA A 43 -5.21 21.84 -9.03
CA ALA A 43 -4.52 20.58 -9.24
C ALA A 43 -5.51 19.43 -9.07
N ILE A 44 -5.25 18.37 -9.81
CA ILE A 44 -6.16 17.25 -10.00
C ILE A 44 -6.47 16.52 -8.68
N SER A 45 -5.72 16.73 -7.58
CA SER A 45 -5.97 16.12 -6.27
C SER A 45 -6.13 17.16 -5.17
N LEU A 46 -7.24 17.08 -4.44
CA LEU A 46 -7.44 17.79 -3.18
C LEU A 46 -6.78 17.01 -2.02
N PRO A 47 -6.30 17.69 -0.97
CA PRO A 47 -5.77 17.00 0.21
C PRO A 47 -6.81 16.05 0.82
N PRO A 48 -6.41 14.83 1.24
CA PRO A 48 -7.35 13.92 1.89
C PRO A 48 -7.86 14.51 3.21
N THR A 49 -9.14 14.33 3.49
CA THR A 49 -9.78 14.78 4.75
C THR A 49 -10.00 13.64 5.75
N GLU A 50 -9.93 12.40 5.30
CA GLU A 50 -10.12 11.21 6.12
C GLU A 50 -9.28 10.04 5.61
N ILE A 51 -9.03 9.08 6.51
CA ILE A 51 -8.41 7.79 6.18
C ILE A 51 -9.49 6.72 6.20
N THR A 52 -9.57 5.91 5.16
CA THR A 52 -10.49 4.77 5.09
C THR A 52 -9.73 3.45 4.98
N PRO A 53 -10.25 2.36 5.57
CA PRO A 53 -9.63 1.04 5.42
C PRO A 53 -9.63 0.59 3.96
N GLY A 54 -8.44 0.28 3.45
CA GLY A 54 -8.25 -0.38 2.16
C GLY A 54 -8.50 -1.89 2.27
N GLN A 55 -8.87 -2.51 1.15
CA GLN A 55 -8.98 -3.96 1.09
C GLN A 55 -7.60 -4.57 0.87
N ILE A 56 -7.04 -5.20 1.91
CA ILE A 56 -5.72 -5.85 1.90
C ILE A 56 -5.82 -7.28 2.46
N GLY A 57 -5.01 -8.19 1.93
CA GLY A 57 -4.91 -9.55 2.46
C GLY A 57 -4.26 -9.56 3.85
N GLN A 58 -4.76 -10.43 4.74
CA GLN A 58 -4.39 -10.45 6.16
C GLN A 58 -3.30 -11.47 6.46
N GLN A 59 -2.18 -11.02 7.00
CA GLN A 59 -1.12 -11.90 7.45
C GLN A 59 -1.45 -12.53 8.80
N ARG A 60 -1.02 -13.78 8.99
CA ARG A 60 -1.22 -14.44 10.30
C ARG A 60 -0.36 -13.75 11.35
N VAL A 61 -0.86 -13.74 12.59
CA VAL A 61 -0.04 -13.41 13.76
C VAL A 61 1.11 -14.43 13.78
N ASN A 62 2.36 -13.97 13.64
CA ASN A 62 3.59 -14.76 13.45
C ASN A 62 3.88 -15.25 12.02
N ALA A 63 3.28 -14.68 10.98
CA ALA A 63 3.78 -14.84 9.63
C ALA A 63 5.25 -14.40 9.56
N GLY A 64 6.07 -15.13 8.78
CA GLY A 64 7.51 -14.88 8.69
C GLY A 64 7.85 -13.42 8.34
N SER A 65 9.05 -12.98 8.78
CA SER A 65 9.58 -11.64 8.52
C SER A 65 9.42 -11.24 7.05
N GLY A 66 8.91 -10.04 6.80
CA GLY A 66 8.77 -9.45 5.47
C GLY A 66 7.43 -9.68 4.75
N SER A 67 6.54 -10.51 5.31
CA SER A 67 5.21 -10.75 4.73
C SER A 67 4.37 -9.46 4.63
N CYS A 68 4.53 -8.53 5.58
CA CYS A 68 3.77 -7.29 5.59
C CYS A 68 4.18 -6.34 4.47
N PHE A 69 5.47 -6.34 4.09
CA PHE A 69 5.95 -5.57 2.94
C PHE A 69 5.34 -6.08 1.64
N ILE A 70 5.39 -7.39 1.41
CA ILE A 70 4.81 -8.01 0.20
C ILE A 70 3.29 -7.79 0.15
N ALA A 71 2.59 -7.91 1.27
CA ALA A 71 1.16 -7.63 1.34
C ALA A 71 0.84 -6.15 1.05
N ALA A 72 1.61 -5.21 1.60
CA ALA A 72 1.45 -3.79 1.35
C ALA A 72 1.75 -3.42 -0.12
N GLN A 73 2.81 -3.99 -0.71
CA GLN A 73 3.11 -3.82 -2.13
C GLN A 73 1.97 -4.34 -3.00
N ASN A 74 1.51 -5.56 -2.76
CA ASN A 74 0.39 -6.13 -3.53
C ASN A 74 -0.90 -5.32 -3.37
N PHE A 75 -1.15 -4.74 -2.19
CA PHE A 75 -2.27 -3.82 -2.00
C PHE A 75 -2.20 -2.61 -2.93
N LEU A 76 -1.03 -1.96 -3.04
CA LEU A 76 -0.82 -0.83 -3.95
C LEU A 76 -0.93 -1.27 -5.42
N GLU A 77 -0.32 -2.41 -5.78
CA GLU A 77 -0.44 -2.97 -7.13
C GLU A 77 -1.91 -3.27 -7.50
N SER A 78 -2.69 -3.81 -6.56
CA SER A 78 -4.10 -4.17 -6.79
C SER A 78 -5.02 -2.95 -6.92
N ILE A 79 -4.61 -1.79 -6.38
CA ILE A 79 -5.29 -0.52 -6.62
C ILE A 79 -5.04 -0.03 -8.04
N ALA A 80 -3.82 -0.19 -8.54
CA ALA A 80 -3.46 0.18 -9.91
C ALA A 80 -4.03 -0.80 -10.96
N ASP A 81 -4.09 -2.09 -10.64
CA ASP A 81 -4.61 -3.16 -11.50
C ASP A 81 -5.49 -4.13 -10.69
N SER A 82 -6.80 -4.00 -10.88
CA SER A 82 -7.80 -4.81 -10.18
C SER A 82 -7.88 -6.26 -10.66
N THR A 83 -7.18 -6.61 -11.74
CA THR A 83 -7.10 -8.00 -12.25
C THR A 83 -6.05 -8.82 -11.51
N LEU A 84 -5.15 -8.17 -10.75
CA LEU A 84 -4.14 -8.85 -9.98
C LEU A 84 -4.75 -9.66 -8.84
N LEU A 85 -4.16 -10.82 -8.61
CA LEU A 85 -4.47 -11.63 -7.46
C LEU A 85 -4.04 -10.90 -6.19
N ARG A 86 -4.97 -10.79 -5.26
CA ARG A 86 -4.68 -10.25 -3.93
C ARG A 86 -3.83 -11.22 -3.14
N TRP A 87 -2.98 -10.66 -2.31
CA TRP A 87 -2.09 -11.39 -1.44
C TRP A 87 -2.90 -12.31 -0.51
N VAL A 88 -2.45 -13.56 -0.43
CA VAL A 88 -2.94 -14.56 0.52
C VAL A 88 -1.73 -15.33 1.05
N GLN A 89 -1.77 -15.69 2.33
CA GLN A 89 -0.64 -16.32 3.01
C GLN A 89 -0.23 -17.64 2.36
N GLU A 90 -1.20 -18.41 1.85
CA GLU A 90 -1.02 -19.72 1.25
C GLU A 90 -0.16 -19.68 -0.01
N ARG A 91 -0.08 -18.51 -0.66
CA ARG A 91 0.69 -18.28 -1.89
C ARG A 91 1.84 -17.30 -1.67
N ALA A 92 2.24 -17.05 -0.42
CA ALA A 92 3.25 -16.05 -0.08
C ALA A 92 4.51 -16.19 -0.94
N MET A 93 5.04 -17.41 -1.10
CA MET A 93 6.21 -17.71 -1.93
C MET A 93 6.10 -17.17 -3.35
N GLU A 94 4.93 -17.29 -3.99
CA GLU A 94 4.73 -16.81 -5.37
C GLU A 94 4.82 -15.28 -5.46
N PHE A 95 4.29 -14.57 -4.45
CA PHE A 95 4.41 -13.11 -4.38
C PHE A 95 5.85 -12.67 -4.10
N TRP A 96 6.58 -13.41 -3.26
CA TRP A 96 8.00 -13.17 -3.00
C TRP A 96 8.86 -13.36 -4.26
N ASP A 97 8.68 -14.47 -4.97
CA ASP A 97 9.41 -14.77 -6.20
C ASP A 97 9.11 -13.73 -7.29
N LYS A 98 7.85 -13.29 -7.41
CA LYS A 98 7.45 -12.19 -8.30
C LYS A 98 8.20 -10.91 -7.94
N ALA A 99 8.13 -10.47 -6.68
CA ALA A 99 8.77 -9.23 -6.24
C ALA A 99 10.30 -9.26 -6.42
N LEU A 100 10.94 -10.39 -6.11
CA LEU A 100 12.38 -10.56 -6.32
C LEU A 100 12.74 -10.50 -7.81
N ARG A 101 11.97 -11.18 -8.68
CA ARG A 101 12.16 -11.12 -10.12
C ARG A 101 12.03 -9.70 -10.65
N GLU A 102 11.02 -8.96 -10.21
CA GLU A 102 10.81 -7.56 -10.61
C GLU A 102 11.96 -6.67 -10.15
N LEU A 103 12.47 -6.85 -8.93
CA LEU A 103 13.63 -6.12 -8.43
C LEU A 103 14.90 -6.41 -9.26
N ILE A 104 15.15 -7.67 -9.61
CA ILE A 104 16.27 -8.06 -10.47
C ILE A 104 16.12 -7.42 -11.85
N LEU A 105 14.92 -7.48 -12.45
CA LEU A 105 14.68 -6.88 -13.76
C LEU A 105 14.88 -5.37 -13.71
N TYR A 106 14.34 -4.68 -12.71
CA TYR A 106 14.55 -3.25 -12.51
C TYR A 106 16.04 -2.90 -12.43
N HIS A 107 16.82 -3.63 -11.64
CA HIS A 107 18.27 -3.42 -11.52
C HIS A 107 19.03 -3.60 -12.85
N LEU A 108 18.55 -4.47 -13.74
CA LEU A 108 19.20 -4.71 -15.03
C LEU A 108 18.84 -3.67 -16.10
N ILE A 109 17.74 -2.93 -15.94
CA ILE A 109 17.21 -2.01 -16.96
C ILE A 109 17.24 -0.54 -16.56
N ALA A 110 17.39 -0.22 -15.26
CA ALA A 110 17.46 1.13 -14.71
C ALA A 110 18.92 1.56 -14.46
#